data_AF-A0A957UY65-F1
#
_entry.id   AF-A0A957UY65-F1
#
_cell.length_a   1.000
_cell.length_b   1.000
_cell.length_c   1.000
_cell.angle_alpha   90.00
_cell.angle_beta   90.00
_cell.angle_gamma   90.00
#
_symmetry.space_group_name_H-M   'P 1'
#
loop_
_entity.id
_entity.type
_entity.pdbx_description
1 polymer ?
#
loop_
_entity_poly.entity_id
_entity_poly.type
_entity_poly.pdbx_seq_one_letter_code
_entity_poly.pdbx_strand_id
1 'polypeptide(L)'
;MAQQVTTRTISLIVSFVLLAACAQAAPAPSPAELGEPSIEVVADGLFAPLGLAAPPDGGLLVAEEGTGRRDDSAGVSLITPAGDVGRLVSGFPSSRDSGDLAGANLVSVAPDGSKAYIGNFGATHLWTLPLDDISGELPTAPLTPDDL
;
A
#
# COMPACT_ATOMS: atom_id res chain seq x y z
N MET A 1 19.59 59.23 -38.91
CA MET A 1 20.73 58.28 -38.87
C MET A 1 21.08 57.77 -37.46
N ALA A 2 20.37 58.16 -36.39
CA ALA A 2 20.70 57.77 -35.00
C ALA A 2 19.93 56.54 -34.45
N GLN A 3 18.95 56.00 -35.18
CA GLN A 3 17.99 55.01 -34.67
C GLN A 3 18.35 53.54 -34.97
N GLN A 4 19.34 53.30 -35.85
CA GLN A 4 19.79 51.94 -36.22
C GLN A 4 20.87 51.36 -35.27
N VAL A 5 21.56 52.21 -34.51
CA VAL A 5 22.64 51.79 -33.61
C VAL A 5 22.08 51.15 -32.33
N THR A 6 20.95 51.66 -31.83
CA THR A 6 20.30 51.20 -30.59
C THR A 6 19.76 49.77 -30.68
N THR A 7 19.21 49.36 -31.83
CA THR A 7 18.61 48.02 -31.99
C THR A 7 19.65 46.91 -32.06
N ARG A 8 20.84 47.18 -32.64
CA ARG A 8 21.94 46.20 -32.72
C ARG A 8 22.56 45.90 -31.37
N THR A 9 22.73 46.92 -30.53
CA THR A 9 23.33 46.76 -29.20
C THR A 9 22.40 46.01 -28.24
N ILE A 10 21.09 46.25 -28.30
CA ILE A 10 20.09 45.55 -27.47
C ILE A 10 20.05 44.05 -27.81
N SER A 11 20.08 43.71 -29.11
CA SER A 11 20.04 42.30 -29.56
C SER A 11 21.29 41.51 -29.11
N LEU A 12 22.45 42.16 -29.09
CA LEU A 12 23.71 41.57 -28.60
C LEU A 12 23.69 41.33 -27.08
N ILE A 13 23.17 42.27 -26.31
CA ILE A 13 23.06 42.15 -24.84
C ILE A 13 22.09 41.02 -24.47
N VAL A 14 20.93 40.95 -25.12
CA VAL A 14 19.93 39.89 -24.86
C VAL A 14 20.51 38.51 -25.20
N SER A 15 21.26 38.39 -26.31
CA SER A 15 21.91 37.13 -26.70
C SER A 15 22.99 36.71 -25.69
N PHE A 16 23.75 37.67 -25.15
CA PHE A 16 24.79 37.38 -24.14
C PHE A 16 24.18 36.94 -22.80
N VAL A 17 23.07 37.54 -22.37
CA VAL A 17 22.35 37.15 -21.14
C VAL A 17 21.73 35.76 -21.26
N LEU A 18 21.15 35.41 -22.42
CA LEU A 18 20.62 34.07 -22.67
C LEU A 18 21.71 32.99 -22.68
N LEU A 19 22.88 33.27 -23.26
CA LEU A 19 24.00 32.33 -23.26
C LEU A 19 24.58 32.12 -21.85
N ALA A 20 24.63 33.17 -21.03
CA ALA A 20 25.07 33.07 -19.64
C ALA A 20 24.09 32.26 -18.78
N ALA A 21 22.78 32.40 -18.99
CA ALA A 21 21.76 31.62 -18.27
C ALA A 21 21.82 30.12 -18.58
N CYS A 22 22.17 29.73 -19.81
CA CYS A 22 22.35 28.32 -20.18
C CYS A 22 23.63 27.70 -19.59
N ALA A 23 24.66 28.51 -19.32
CA ALA A 23 25.92 28.02 -18.73
C ALA A 23 25.84 27.79 -17.21
N GLN A 24 24.76 28.25 -16.56
CA GLN A 24 24.54 28.15 -15.13
C GLN A 24 23.59 27.00 -14.73
N ALA A 25 23.33 26.04 -15.63
CA ALA A 25 22.61 24.84 -15.27
C ALA A 25 23.44 24.08 -14.22
N ALA A 26 22.95 24.06 -12.98
CA ALA A 26 23.57 23.27 -11.92
C ALA A 26 23.67 21.82 -12.39
N PRO A 27 24.80 21.13 -12.13
CA PRO A 27 24.88 19.71 -12.41
C PRO A 27 23.73 19.00 -11.69
N ALA A 28 23.07 18.08 -12.40
CA ALA A 28 22.05 17.25 -11.77
C ALA A 28 22.65 16.57 -10.54
N PRO A 29 21.92 16.51 -9.41
CA PRO A 29 22.40 15.74 -8.27
C PRO A 29 22.69 14.32 -8.73
N SER A 30 23.85 13.78 -8.36
CA SER A 30 24.13 12.36 -8.56
C SER A 30 23.01 11.55 -7.91
N PRO A 31 22.53 10.47 -8.55
CA PRO A 31 21.57 9.57 -7.92
C PRO A 31 22.12 9.19 -6.55
N ALA A 32 21.31 9.37 -5.51
CA ALA A 32 21.69 8.91 -4.19
C ALA A 32 21.98 7.41 -4.28
N GLU A 33 23.16 6.98 -3.82
CA GLU A 33 23.43 5.57 -3.63
C GLU A 33 22.49 5.09 -2.53
N LEU A 34 21.44 4.36 -2.93
CA LEU A 34 20.61 3.63 -1.98
C LEU A 34 21.51 2.56 -1.38
N GLY A 35 21.69 2.60 -0.06
CA GLY A 35 22.38 1.54 0.66
C GLY A 35 21.73 0.18 0.41
N GLU A 36 22.43 -0.89 0.76
CA GLU A 36 21.86 -2.23 0.63
C GLU A 36 20.54 -2.35 1.42
N PRO A 37 19.48 -2.93 0.83
CA PRO A 37 18.23 -3.12 1.55
C PRO A 37 18.43 -4.09 2.72
N SER A 38 18.00 -3.69 3.91
CA SER A 38 17.86 -4.59 5.05
C SER A 38 16.53 -5.36 4.97
N ILE A 39 16.56 -6.66 5.20
CA ILE A 39 15.37 -7.52 5.19
C ILE A 39 15.15 -8.06 6.60
N GLU A 40 13.92 -7.90 7.10
CA GLU A 40 13.47 -8.44 8.38
C GLU A 40 12.17 -9.22 8.15
N VAL A 41 12.05 -10.40 8.78
CA VAL A 41 10.82 -11.19 8.77
C VAL A 41 9.96 -10.71 9.92
N VAL A 42 8.86 -10.01 9.60
CA VAL A 42 7.91 -9.46 10.59
C VAL A 42 6.75 -10.39 10.91
N ALA A 43 6.46 -11.35 10.04
CA ALA A 43 5.43 -12.37 10.22
C ALA A 43 5.74 -13.60 9.35
N ASP A 44 5.38 -14.78 9.84
CA ASP A 44 5.43 -16.04 9.10
C ASP A 44 4.12 -16.84 9.27
N GLY A 45 4.00 -17.96 8.57
CA GLY A 45 2.84 -18.86 8.69
C GLY A 45 1.53 -18.38 8.04
N LEU A 46 1.55 -17.24 7.33
CA LEU A 46 0.40 -16.68 6.62
C LEU A 46 -0.03 -17.54 5.41
N PHE A 47 -1.33 -17.60 5.14
CA PHE A 47 -1.95 -18.35 4.05
C PHE A 47 -2.10 -17.50 2.78
N ALA A 48 -1.05 -17.49 1.95
CA ALA A 48 -1.05 -16.76 0.68
C ALA A 48 -1.46 -15.28 0.87
N PRO A 49 -0.65 -14.48 1.59
CA PRO A 49 -0.96 -13.07 1.81
C PRO A 49 -0.87 -12.28 0.49
N LEU A 50 -1.88 -11.45 0.21
CA LEU A 50 -1.95 -10.66 -1.04
C LEU A 50 -2.24 -9.17 -0.81
N GLY A 51 -3.06 -8.85 0.18
CA GLY A 51 -3.47 -7.48 0.49
C GLY A 51 -2.90 -7.00 1.82
N LEU A 52 -2.53 -5.72 1.89
CA LEU A 52 -2.05 -5.07 3.11
C LEU A 52 -2.77 -3.73 3.31
N ALA A 53 -3.15 -3.41 4.55
CA ALA A 53 -3.69 -2.09 4.90
C ALA A 53 -3.28 -1.70 6.32
N ALA A 54 -2.93 -0.42 6.50
CA ALA A 54 -2.55 0.15 7.79
C ALA A 54 -3.76 0.82 8.46
N PRO A 55 -4.35 0.22 9.52
CA PRO A 55 -5.31 0.91 10.38
C PRO A 55 -4.69 2.07 11.18
N PRO A 56 -5.52 2.99 11.72
CA PRO A 56 -5.04 4.17 12.45
C PRO A 56 -4.29 3.87 13.76
N ASP A 57 -4.48 2.69 14.34
CA ASP A 57 -3.83 2.22 15.56
C ASP A 57 -2.35 1.83 15.34
N GLY A 58 -1.87 1.83 14.10
CA GLY A 58 -0.51 1.48 13.72
C GLY A 58 -0.27 -0.01 13.48
N GLY A 59 -1.32 -0.84 13.52
CA GLY A 59 -1.23 -2.24 13.12
C GLY A 59 -1.10 -2.42 11.60
N LEU A 60 -1.07 -3.68 11.16
CA LEU A 60 -1.11 -4.05 9.76
C LEU A 60 -2.11 -5.19 9.54
N LEU A 61 -3.15 -4.91 8.77
CA LEU A 61 -4.10 -5.91 8.29
C LEU A 61 -3.50 -6.62 7.07
N VAL A 62 -3.61 -7.94 7.04
CA VAL A 62 -3.11 -8.79 5.96
C VAL A 62 -4.25 -9.65 5.42
N ALA A 63 -4.67 -9.41 4.18
CA ALA A 63 -5.64 -10.26 3.48
C ALA A 63 -4.96 -11.54 2.98
N GLU A 64 -5.55 -12.68 3.30
CA GLU A 64 -5.02 -14.01 3.03
C GLU A 64 -5.98 -14.84 2.19
N GLU A 65 -5.53 -15.30 1.03
CA GLU A 65 -6.36 -16.07 0.10
C GLU A 65 -6.65 -17.50 0.59
N GLY A 66 -5.96 -17.95 1.63
CA GLY A 66 -6.13 -19.29 2.20
C GLY A 66 -5.33 -20.36 1.47
N THR A 67 -5.73 -21.62 1.61
CA THR A 67 -5.00 -22.78 1.08
C THR A 67 -5.37 -23.12 -0.37
N GLY A 68 -6.52 -22.62 -0.84
CA GLY A 68 -7.11 -22.95 -2.14
C GLY A 68 -7.67 -24.38 -2.22
N ARG A 69 -7.91 -25.05 -1.09
CA ARG A 69 -8.35 -26.47 -1.04
C ARG A 69 -9.87 -26.65 -1.01
N ARG A 70 -10.64 -25.59 -1.29
CA ARG A 70 -12.11 -25.56 -1.12
C ARG A 70 -12.49 -25.76 0.35
N ASP A 71 -11.95 -24.90 1.19
CA ASP A 71 -12.15 -24.84 2.63
C ASP A 71 -12.38 -23.38 3.07
N ASP A 72 -12.52 -23.14 4.39
CA ASP A 72 -12.77 -21.80 4.93
C ASP A 72 -11.49 -21.16 5.52
N SER A 73 -10.36 -21.42 4.86
CA SER A 73 -9.03 -20.99 5.31
C SER A 73 -8.63 -19.58 4.85
N ALA A 74 -9.46 -18.87 4.09
CA ALA A 74 -9.21 -17.47 3.78
C ALA A 74 -9.56 -16.59 4.98
N GLY A 75 -8.99 -15.39 5.03
CA GLY A 75 -9.18 -14.53 6.19
C GLY A 75 -8.42 -13.22 6.13
N VAL A 76 -8.37 -12.56 7.29
CA VAL A 76 -7.51 -11.41 7.54
C VAL A 76 -6.71 -11.68 8.81
N SER A 77 -5.39 -11.55 8.75
CA SER A 77 -4.53 -11.49 9.94
C SER A 77 -4.27 -10.05 10.35
N LEU A 78 -4.03 -9.84 11.63
CA LEU A 78 -3.55 -8.59 12.21
C LEU A 78 -2.13 -8.80 12.73
N ILE A 79 -1.24 -7.90 12.35
CA ILE A 79 0.05 -7.69 13.01
C ILE A 79 -0.13 -6.45 13.89
N THR A 80 -0.04 -6.61 15.20
CA THR A 80 -0.25 -5.51 16.15
C THR A 80 0.97 -4.57 16.17
N PRO A 81 0.84 -3.33 16.66
CA PRO A 81 2.00 -2.46 16.88
C PRO A 81 3.05 -3.05 17.84
N ALA A 82 2.64 -3.97 18.71
CA ALA A 82 3.54 -4.69 19.61
C ALA A 82 4.31 -5.83 18.92
N GLY A 83 3.95 -6.17 17.67
CA GLY A 83 4.56 -7.25 16.89
C GLY A 83 3.85 -8.61 17.03
N ASP A 84 2.71 -8.67 17.73
CA ASP A 84 1.93 -9.90 17.80
C ASP A 84 1.26 -10.17 16.46
N VAL A 85 1.29 -11.43 16.02
CA VAL A 85 0.68 -11.85 14.75
C VAL A 85 -0.42 -12.85 15.05
N GLY A 86 -1.61 -12.62 14.50
CA GLY A 86 -2.71 -13.55 14.68
C GLY A 86 -3.87 -13.31 13.74
N ARG A 87 -4.79 -14.28 13.74
CA ARG A 87 -5.96 -14.26 12.89
C ARG A 87 -7.02 -13.32 13.47
N LEU A 88 -7.38 -12.30 12.70
CA LEU A 88 -8.43 -11.35 13.05
C LEU A 88 -9.78 -11.80 12.54
N VAL A 89 -9.86 -12.18 11.27
CA VAL A 89 -11.05 -12.73 10.62
C VAL A 89 -10.72 -14.08 10.02
N SER A 90 -11.53 -15.09 10.29
CA SER A 90 -11.41 -16.44 9.75
C SER A 90 -12.74 -16.91 9.17
N GLY A 91 -12.74 -18.02 8.43
CA GLY A 91 -13.98 -18.62 7.95
C GLY A 91 -14.42 -18.09 6.58
N PHE A 92 -13.60 -17.29 5.90
CA PHE A 92 -13.89 -16.96 4.51
C PHE A 92 -13.56 -18.14 3.59
N PRO A 93 -14.36 -18.37 2.53
CA PRO A 93 -14.09 -19.43 1.59
C PRO A 93 -12.75 -19.21 0.86
N SER A 94 -12.02 -20.29 0.66
CA SER A 94 -10.78 -20.39 -0.08
C SER A 94 -10.84 -21.52 -1.09
N SER A 95 -10.64 -21.19 -2.36
CA SER A 95 -10.71 -22.16 -3.45
C SER A 95 -9.69 -21.84 -4.53
N ARG A 96 -9.82 -22.51 -5.67
CA ARG A 96 -9.09 -22.17 -6.90
C ARG A 96 -10.07 -22.02 -8.05
N ASP A 97 -9.89 -20.98 -8.82
CA ASP A 97 -10.57 -20.79 -10.11
C ASP A 97 -9.52 -20.72 -11.21
N SER A 98 -9.61 -21.62 -12.18
CA SER A 98 -8.73 -21.65 -13.36
C SER A 98 -7.22 -21.69 -13.04
N GLY A 99 -6.84 -22.15 -11.85
CA GLY A 99 -5.47 -22.24 -11.36
C GLY A 99 -5.11 -21.18 -10.33
N ASP A 100 -5.79 -20.04 -10.34
CA ASP A 100 -5.59 -18.94 -9.40
C ASP A 100 -6.27 -19.23 -8.06
N LEU A 101 -5.69 -18.70 -6.98
CA LEU A 101 -6.35 -18.73 -5.68
C LEU A 101 -7.57 -17.79 -5.72
N ALA A 102 -8.62 -18.20 -5.00
CA ALA A 102 -9.84 -17.42 -4.85
C ALA A 102 -10.22 -17.43 -3.37
N GLY A 103 -9.76 -16.38 -2.67
CA GLY A 103 -10.03 -16.15 -1.25
C GLY A 103 -10.05 -14.66 -0.94
N ALA A 104 -9.63 -14.29 0.28
CA ALA A 104 -9.56 -12.89 0.71
C ALA A 104 -8.27 -12.27 0.18
N ASN A 105 -8.40 -11.43 -0.84
CA ASN A 105 -7.28 -10.93 -1.63
C ASN A 105 -7.15 -9.40 -1.55
N LEU A 106 -8.14 -8.74 -0.97
CA LEU A 106 -8.19 -7.30 -0.81
C LEU A 106 -8.56 -6.94 0.63
N VAL A 107 -7.77 -6.03 1.22
CA VAL A 107 -8.14 -5.28 2.41
C VAL A 107 -7.80 -3.81 2.20
N SER A 108 -8.68 -2.91 2.59
CA SER A 108 -8.43 -1.46 2.61
C SER A 108 -9.08 -0.81 3.81
N VAL A 109 -8.57 0.34 4.24
CA VAL A 109 -9.12 1.12 5.36
C VAL A 109 -9.80 2.36 4.80
N ALA A 110 -10.97 2.70 5.34
CA ALA A 110 -11.69 3.91 4.97
C ALA A 110 -10.84 5.16 5.29
N PRO A 111 -10.96 6.27 4.54
CA PRO A 111 -10.17 7.48 4.79
C PRO A 111 -10.35 8.09 6.18
N ASP A 112 -11.50 7.87 6.82
CA ASP A 112 -11.78 8.31 8.19
C ASP A 112 -11.28 7.33 9.26
N GLY A 113 -10.71 6.20 8.86
CA GLY A 113 -10.19 5.16 9.75
C GLY A 113 -11.25 4.32 10.45
N SER A 114 -12.54 4.54 10.18
CA SER A 114 -13.64 3.94 10.96
C SER A 114 -13.90 2.46 10.65
N LYS A 115 -13.51 2.00 9.45
CA LYS A 115 -13.77 0.63 9.00
C LYS A 115 -12.74 0.15 8.00
N ALA A 116 -12.59 -1.17 7.91
CA ALA A 116 -11.92 -1.84 6.82
C ALA A 116 -12.93 -2.46 5.83
N TYR A 117 -12.54 -2.56 4.56
CA TYR A 117 -13.25 -3.29 3.53
C TYR A 117 -12.46 -4.53 3.16
N ILE A 118 -13.12 -5.69 3.11
CA ILE A 118 -12.47 -6.98 2.84
C ILE A 118 -13.15 -7.63 1.64
N GLY A 119 -12.40 -7.80 0.55
CA GLY A 119 -12.88 -8.49 -0.64
C GLY A 119 -12.51 -9.96 -0.61
N ASN A 120 -13.49 -10.85 -0.83
CA ASN A 120 -13.22 -12.26 -1.14
C ASN A 120 -13.75 -12.60 -2.54
N PHE A 121 -12.84 -13.05 -3.40
CA PHE A 121 -13.17 -13.38 -4.79
C PHE A 121 -13.94 -14.69 -4.90
N GLY A 122 -13.61 -15.69 -4.08
CA GLY A 122 -14.32 -16.98 -4.04
C GLY A 122 -15.77 -16.86 -3.57
N ALA A 123 -16.08 -15.85 -2.75
CA ALA A 123 -17.43 -15.55 -2.28
C ALA A 123 -18.18 -14.52 -3.13
N THR A 124 -17.48 -13.83 -4.05
CA THR A 124 -18.03 -12.69 -4.80
C THR A 124 -18.63 -11.60 -3.89
N HIS A 125 -18.00 -11.34 -2.74
CA HIS A 125 -18.56 -10.48 -1.69
C HIS A 125 -17.50 -9.52 -1.12
N LEU A 126 -17.99 -8.36 -0.66
CA LEU A 126 -17.21 -7.32 0.02
C LEU A 126 -17.79 -7.10 1.43
N TRP A 127 -17.05 -7.49 2.46
CA TRP A 127 -17.43 -7.26 3.85
C TRP A 127 -16.90 -5.92 4.35
N THR A 128 -17.52 -5.42 5.41
CA THR A 128 -17.06 -4.27 6.17
C THR A 128 -16.74 -4.69 7.58
N LEU A 129 -15.63 -4.22 8.14
CA LEU A 129 -15.25 -4.47 9.52
C LEU A 129 -15.10 -3.13 10.24
N PRO A 130 -15.96 -2.82 11.23
CA PRO A 130 -15.74 -1.66 12.10
C PRO A 130 -14.39 -1.77 12.80
N LEU A 131 -13.56 -0.72 12.72
CA LEU A 131 -12.23 -0.71 13.34
C LEU A 131 -12.24 -0.16 14.77
N ASP A 132 -13.30 0.56 15.16
CA ASP A 132 -13.48 1.04 16.53
C ASP A 132 -13.54 -0.13 17.55
N ASP A 133 -13.91 -1.32 17.08
CA ASP A 133 -14.02 -2.54 17.88
C ASP A 133 -12.69 -3.34 17.99
N ILE A 134 -11.66 -2.95 17.23
CA ILE A 134 -10.36 -3.65 17.18
C ILE A 134 -9.28 -2.66 17.60
N SER A 135 -8.97 -2.68 18.89
CA SER A 135 -8.09 -1.71 19.57
C SER A 135 -6.58 -2.01 19.42
N GLY A 136 -6.14 -2.45 18.25
CA GLY A 136 -4.75 -2.86 18.03
C GLY A 136 -4.34 -4.13 18.77
N GLU A 137 -5.30 -4.85 19.35
CA GLU A 137 -5.12 -6.13 20.03
C GLU A 137 -5.81 -7.25 19.25
N LEU A 138 -5.26 -8.46 19.35
CA LEU A 138 -5.87 -9.64 18.78
C LEU A 138 -7.06 -10.11 19.64
N PRO A 139 -8.21 -10.44 19.05
CA PRO A 139 -9.32 -11.01 19.80
C PRO A 139 -8.97 -12.41 20.31
N THR A 140 -9.58 -12.84 21.41
CA THR A 140 -9.36 -14.19 21.97
C THR A 140 -9.79 -15.31 20.99
N ALA A 141 -10.77 -15.02 20.14
CA ALA A 141 -11.16 -15.86 19.02
C ALA A 141 -11.31 -14.99 17.77
N PRO A 142 -10.91 -15.46 16.57
CA PRO A 142 -11.11 -14.72 15.34
C PRO A 142 -12.58 -14.44 15.08
N LEU A 143 -12.87 -13.27 14.52
CA LEU A 143 -14.18 -12.93 13.96
C LEU A 143 -14.49 -13.86 12.78
N THR A 144 -15.78 -14.08 12.52
CA THR A 144 -16.30 -14.84 11.39
C THR A 144 -17.02 -13.92 10.42
N PRO A 145 -17.36 -14.37 9.20
CA PRO A 145 -18.08 -13.54 8.23
C PRO A 145 -19.45 -13.05 8.72
N ASP A 146 -20.06 -13.76 9.67
CA ASP A 146 -21.35 -13.40 10.26
C ASP A 146 -21.22 -12.30 11.33
N ASP A 147 -19.99 -12.00 11.78
CA ASP A 147 -19.67 -10.94 12.73
C ASP A 147 -19.38 -9.59 12.05
N LEU A 148 -19.45 -9.52 10.71
CA LEU A 148 -19.03 -8.38 9.87
C LEU A 148 -20.20 -7.61 9.23
#